data_AF-A0A536VR38-F1
#
_entry.id   AF-A0A536VR38-F1
#
_cell.length_a   1.000
_cell.length_b   1.000
_cell.length_c   1.000
_cell.angle_alpha   90.00
_cell.angle_beta   90.00
_cell.angle_gamma   90.00
#
_symmetry.space_group_name_H-M   'P 1'
#
loop_
_entity.id
_entity.type
_entity.pdbx_description
1 polymer ?
#
loop_
_entity_poly.entity_id
_entity_poly.type
_entity_poly.pdbx_seq_one_letter_code
_entity_poly.pdbx_strand_id
1 'polypeptide(L)'
;KHPAPQWLTMDAAVKHCAEGIGIWQWASNDQGVAPDVVMACCGDVPTLETLAAVSIMREHLPDLKIRVVNVVDLMKLQPHTEHPHGLSDKDFDELFTTDKPVIFAFHAYPWLVHRLTYRRTNHDNIHVRGYKEEGTITTPFDMTVLNDLDRFHLVMDTIDRLPQVGDAGVYLKQQLKDKLIEHKEYIDKNGEDLPEVRHWKWGATNNGKPA
;
A
#
# COMPACT_ATOMS: atom_id res chain seq x y z
N LYS A 1 -14.64 17.41 0.22
CA LYS A 1 -13.93 16.28 -0.44
C LYS A 1 -12.73 16.86 -1.17
N HIS A 2 -11.54 16.27 -1.01
CA HIS A 2 -10.33 16.70 -1.72
C HIS A 2 -10.31 16.10 -3.14
N PRO A 3 -9.65 16.77 -4.11
CA PRO A 3 -9.36 16.14 -5.39
C PRO A 3 -8.54 14.87 -5.17
N ALA A 4 -8.95 13.77 -5.81
CA ALA A 4 -8.27 12.48 -5.70
C ALA A 4 -8.17 11.81 -7.08
N PRO A 5 -7.11 11.03 -7.35
CA PRO A 5 -6.98 10.29 -8.60
C PRO A 5 -8.16 9.33 -8.82
N GLN A 6 -8.47 9.09 -10.09
CA GLN A 6 -9.43 8.07 -10.51
C GLN A 6 -8.67 6.86 -11.02
N TRP A 7 -8.81 5.71 -10.35
CA TRP A 7 -8.02 4.51 -10.62
C TRP A 7 -8.67 3.57 -11.63
N LEU A 8 -10.00 3.52 -11.63
CA LEU A 8 -10.78 2.57 -12.41
C LEU A 8 -11.72 3.32 -13.35
N THR A 9 -11.95 2.77 -14.54
CA THR A 9 -13.08 3.17 -15.38
C THR A 9 -14.39 2.78 -14.69
N MET A 10 -15.52 3.34 -15.13
CA MET A 10 -16.82 3.00 -14.56
C MET A 10 -17.11 1.49 -14.60
N ASP A 11 -16.87 0.84 -15.75
CA ASP A 11 -17.11 -0.61 -15.90
C ASP A 11 -16.22 -1.45 -14.97
N ALA A 12 -14.94 -1.07 -14.84
CA ALA A 12 -14.02 -1.73 -13.92
C ALA A 12 -14.42 -1.51 -12.46
N ALA A 13 -14.90 -0.31 -12.10
CA ALA A 13 -15.39 0.00 -10.77
C ALA A 13 -16.66 -0.79 -10.43
N VAL A 14 -17.62 -0.92 -11.34
CA VAL A 14 -18.83 -1.73 -11.13
C VAL A 14 -18.46 -3.18 -10.84
N LYS A 15 -17.57 -3.76 -11.65
CA LYS A 15 -17.10 -5.14 -11.43
C LYS A 15 -16.38 -5.29 -10.08
N HIS A 16 -15.41 -4.42 -9.81
CA HIS A 16 -14.60 -4.49 -8.60
C HIS A 16 -15.42 -4.27 -7.32
N CYS A 17 -16.38 -3.34 -7.34
CA CYS A 17 -17.28 -3.11 -6.21
C CYS A 17 -18.26 -4.27 -6.00
N ALA A 18 -18.70 -4.94 -7.06
CA ALA A 18 -19.55 -6.14 -6.94
C ALA A 18 -18.78 -7.32 -6.33
N GLU A 19 -17.50 -7.49 -6.69
CA GLU A 19 -16.61 -8.49 -6.10
C GLU A 19 -16.22 -8.11 -4.65
N GLY A 20 -16.08 -6.81 -4.38
CA GLY A 20 -15.78 -6.21 -3.07
C GLY A 20 -14.29 -6.23 -2.71
N ILE A 21 -13.50 -7.05 -3.38
CA ILE A 21 -12.05 -7.20 -3.21
C ILE A 21 -11.47 -7.83 -4.48
N GLY A 22 -10.26 -7.44 -4.87
CA GLY A 22 -9.64 -8.03 -6.05
C GLY A 22 -8.21 -7.59 -6.30
N ILE A 23 -7.52 -8.37 -7.14
CA ILE A 23 -6.16 -8.07 -7.63
C ILE A 23 -6.26 -7.00 -8.71
N TRP A 24 -5.51 -5.92 -8.53
CA TRP A 24 -5.31 -4.92 -9.58
C TRP A 24 -4.16 -5.36 -10.48
N GLN A 25 -4.50 -6.06 -11.57
CA GLN A 25 -3.52 -6.65 -12.48
C GLN A 25 -2.56 -5.62 -13.09
N TRP A 26 -3.04 -4.42 -13.42
CA TRP A 26 -2.22 -3.33 -13.97
C TRP A 26 -1.21 -2.74 -12.95
N ALA A 27 -1.49 -2.90 -11.65
CA ALA A 27 -0.61 -2.49 -10.56
C ALA A 27 0.29 -3.62 -10.05
N SER A 28 0.04 -4.87 -10.49
CA SER A 28 0.78 -6.07 -10.11
C SER A 28 1.80 -6.47 -11.19
N ASN A 29 2.87 -7.17 -10.83
CA ASN A 29 3.88 -7.71 -11.78
C ASN A 29 4.26 -9.18 -11.49
N ASP A 30 3.42 -9.90 -10.73
CA ASP A 30 3.61 -11.30 -10.34
C ASP A 30 2.95 -12.32 -11.30
N GLN A 31 2.51 -11.90 -12.49
CA GLN A 31 1.80 -12.81 -13.41
C GLN A 31 2.69 -14.00 -13.80
N GLY A 32 2.21 -15.21 -13.49
CA GLY A 32 2.88 -16.48 -13.79
C GLY A 32 3.84 -16.97 -12.70
N VAL A 33 3.99 -16.24 -11.59
CA VAL A 33 4.82 -16.63 -10.44
C VAL A 33 4.13 -16.27 -9.12
N ALA A 34 4.61 -16.79 -8.00
CA ALA A 34 4.16 -16.29 -6.69
C ALA A 34 4.75 -14.89 -6.45
N PRO A 35 4.01 -13.95 -5.82
CA PRO A 35 4.59 -12.67 -5.42
C PRO A 35 5.61 -12.88 -4.29
N ASP A 36 6.56 -11.98 -4.18
CA ASP A 36 7.41 -11.83 -3.00
C ASP A 36 6.66 -11.12 -1.87
N VAL A 37 5.77 -10.18 -2.22
CA VAL A 37 4.96 -9.39 -1.28
C VAL A 37 3.59 -9.05 -1.88
N VAL A 38 2.59 -9.00 -1.01
CA VAL A 38 1.26 -8.46 -1.33
C VAL A 38 1.12 -7.05 -0.74
N MET A 39 0.86 -6.08 -1.60
CA MET A 39 0.51 -4.71 -1.22
C MET A 39 -1.01 -4.58 -1.25
N ALA A 40 -1.62 -4.56 -0.07
CA ALA A 40 -3.06 -4.47 0.10
C ALA A 40 -3.49 -3.06 0.53
N CYS A 41 -4.64 -2.59 0.06
CA CYS A 41 -5.14 -1.26 0.44
C CYS A 41 -6.66 -1.20 0.57
N CYS A 42 -7.14 -0.40 1.53
CA CYS A 42 -8.56 -0.14 1.75
C CYS A 42 -8.81 1.32 2.19
N GLY A 43 -9.34 2.12 1.27
CA GLY A 43 -9.53 3.57 1.43
C GLY A 43 -8.85 4.35 0.31
N ASP A 44 -9.30 5.58 0.04
CA ASP A 44 -8.79 6.42 -1.06
C ASP A 44 -7.33 6.85 -0.85
N VAL A 45 -7.01 7.45 0.30
CA VAL A 45 -5.63 7.84 0.64
C VAL A 45 -4.70 6.62 0.79
N PRO A 46 -5.07 5.54 1.53
CA PRO A 46 -4.29 4.30 1.55
C PRO A 46 -4.01 3.72 0.16
N THR A 47 -4.99 3.78 -0.75
CA THR A 47 -4.80 3.28 -2.13
C THR A 47 -3.77 4.13 -2.88
N LEU A 48 -3.83 5.46 -2.75
CA LEU A 48 -2.86 6.36 -3.37
C LEU A 48 -1.44 6.06 -2.89
N GLU A 49 -1.24 6.01 -1.56
CA GLU A 49 0.08 5.77 -0.98
C GLU A 49 0.61 4.36 -1.28
N THR A 50 -0.27 3.36 -1.34
CA THR A 50 0.10 2.00 -1.77
C THR A 50 0.60 1.97 -3.22
N LEU A 51 -0.10 2.62 -4.14
CA LEU A 51 0.34 2.69 -5.54
C LEU A 51 1.63 3.49 -5.71
N ALA A 52 1.81 4.56 -4.94
CA ALA A 52 3.05 5.31 -4.95
C ALA A 52 4.22 4.47 -4.41
N ALA A 53 4.01 3.70 -3.33
CA ALA A 53 4.99 2.75 -2.81
C ALA A 53 5.36 1.67 -3.84
N VAL A 54 4.36 1.10 -4.53
CA VAL A 54 4.57 0.14 -5.63
C VAL A 54 5.42 0.76 -6.75
N SER A 55 5.19 2.03 -7.08
CA SER A 55 5.99 2.73 -8.11
C SER A 55 7.45 2.87 -7.69
N ILE A 56 7.72 3.26 -6.44
CA ILE A 56 9.08 3.38 -5.88
C ILE A 56 9.79 2.02 -5.92
N MET A 57 9.12 0.95 -5.47
CA MET A 57 9.70 -0.40 -5.46
C MET A 57 9.98 -0.92 -6.86
N ARG A 58 9.10 -0.68 -7.84
CA ARG A 58 9.33 -1.07 -9.23
C ARG A 58 10.53 -0.38 -9.86
N GLU A 59 10.79 0.87 -9.47
CA GLU A 59 11.92 1.65 -9.95
C GLU A 59 13.25 1.18 -9.34
N HIS A 60 13.27 0.92 -8.03
CA HIS A 60 14.52 0.68 -7.30
C HIS A 60 14.82 -0.81 -7.06
N LEU A 61 13.79 -1.67 -7.10
CA LEU A 61 13.86 -3.12 -6.86
C LEU A 61 13.13 -3.85 -8.00
N PRO A 62 13.60 -3.75 -9.25
CA PRO A 62 12.86 -4.20 -10.44
C PRO A 62 12.57 -5.71 -10.48
N ASP A 63 13.37 -6.51 -9.80
CA ASP A 63 13.20 -7.97 -9.74
C ASP A 63 12.08 -8.41 -8.78
N LEU A 64 11.65 -7.51 -7.88
CA LEU A 64 10.64 -7.79 -6.87
C LEU A 64 9.27 -8.06 -7.49
N LYS A 65 8.65 -9.18 -7.13
CA LYS A 65 7.29 -9.55 -7.56
C LYS A 65 6.26 -9.07 -6.54
N ILE A 66 5.44 -8.14 -6.98
CA ILE A 66 4.46 -7.41 -6.17
C ILE A 66 3.07 -7.71 -6.71
N ARG A 67 2.22 -8.20 -5.82
CA ARG A 67 0.78 -8.28 -6.05
C ARG A 67 0.08 -7.11 -5.37
N VAL A 68 -0.82 -6.43 -6.07
CA VAL A 68 -1.63 -5.35 -5.50
C VAL A 68 -3.07 -5.82 -5.34
N VAL A 69 -3.57 -5.77 -4.10
CA VAL A 69 -4.95 -6.13 -3.75
C VAL A 69 -5.67 -4.90 -3.24
N ASN A 70 -6.80 -4.54 -3.86
CA ASN A 70 -7.66 -3.47 -3.37
C ASN A 70 -8.92 -4.05 -2.73
N VAL A 71 -9.29 -3.52 -1.56
CA VAL A 71 -10.45 -3.95 -0.77
C VAL A 71 -11.44 -2.79 -0.66
N VAL A 72 -12.68 -3.03 -1.09
CA VAL A 72 -13.82 -2.11 -0.96
C VAL A 72 -14.78 -2.58 0.12
N ASP A 73 -15.15 -3.86 0.11
CA ASP A 73 -15.94 -4.51 1.16
C ASP A 73 -15.01 -5.18 2.17
N LEU A 74 -14.79 -4.50 3.30
CA LEU A 74 -13.92 -4.99 4.36
C LEU A 74 -14.39 -6.33 4.95
N MET A 75 -15.69 -6.65 4.88
CA MET A 75 -16.23 -7.89 5.42
C MET A 75 -15.78 -9.13 4.64
N LYS A 76 -15.27 -8.96 3.41
CA LYS A 76 -14.66 -10.03 2.61
C LYS A 76 -13.45 -10.66 3.31
N LEU A 77 -12.77 -9.93 4.19
CA LEU A 77 -11.63 -10.46 4.94
C LEU A 77 -12.02 -11.55 5.95
N GLN A 78 -13.26 -11.55 6.45
CA GLN A 78 -13.74 -12.57 7.39
C GLN A 78 -14.05 -13.90 6.69
N PRO A 79 -13.93 -15.04 7.38
CA PRO A 79 -14.41 -16.31 6.85
C PRO A 79 -15.90 -16.24 6.50
N HIS A 80 -16.29 -16.85 5.38
CA HIS A 80 -17.70 -16.93 4.95
C HIS A 80 -18.64 -17.57 6.00
N THR A 81 -18.09 -18.37 6.92
CA THR A 81 -18.84 -18.98 8.04
C THR A 81 -19.17 -17.98 9.15
N GLU A 82 -18.45 -16.86 9.24
CA GLU A 82 -18.65 -15.80 10.24
C GLU A 82 -19.44 -14.62 9.66
N HIS A 83 -19.34 -14.36 8.36
CA HIS A 83 -20.06 -13.28 7.70
C HIS A 83 -20.50 -13.67 6.27
N PRO A 84 -21.72 -13.35 5.82
CA PRO A 84 -22.24 -13.75 4.51
C PRO A 84 -21.44 -13.21 3.31
N HIS A 85 -20.73 -12.10 3.50
CA HIS A 85 -19.84 -11.54 2.46
C HIS A 85 -18.42 -12.09 2.53
N GLY A 86 -18.09 -12.84 3.58
CA GLY A 86 -16.74 -13.33 3.83
C GLY A 86 -16.25 -14.24 2.72
N LEU A 87 -14.96 -14.18 2.42
CA LEU A 87 -14.33 -15.10 1.48
C LEU A 87 -14.21 -16.51 2.09
N SER A 88 -14.21 -17.53 1.23
CA SER A 88 -13.69 -18.84 1.62
C SER A 88 -12.21 -18.72 1.98
N ASP A 89 -11.68 -19.65 2.78
CA ASP A 89 -10.25 -19.63 3.13
C ASP A 89 -9.37 -19.79 1.88
N LYS A 90 -9.82 -20.61 0.93
CA LYS A 90 -9.15 -20.78 -0.36
C LYS A 90 -9.07 -19.48 -1.14
N ASP A 91 -10.19 -18.76 -1.30
CA ASP A 91 -10.20 -17.51 -2.06
C ASP A 91 -9.37 -16.42 -1.36
N PHE A 92 -9.35 -16.41 -0.03
CA PHE A 92 -8.49 -15.52 0.74
C PHE A 92 -7.01 -15.83 0.47
N ASP A 93 -6.60 -17.10 0.54
CA ASP A 93 -5.23 -17.54 0.31
C ASP A 93 -4.80 -17.30 -1.16
N GLU A 94 -5.72 -17.42 -2.12
CA GLU A 94 -5.44 -17.06 -3.53
C GLU A 94 -5.11 -15.58 -3.71
N LEU A 95 -5.69 -14.68 -2.89
CA LEU A 95 -5.42 -13.25 -2.93
C LEU A 95 -4.17 -12.87 -2.12
N PHE A 96 -4.10 -13.32 -0.88
CA PHE A 96 -3.11 -12.88 0.11
C PHE A 96 -1.94 -13.84 0.31
N THR A 97 -1.91 -14.93 -0.45
CA THR A 97 -0.96 -16.05 -0.32
C THR A 97 -1.08 -16.77 1.02
N THR A 98 -0.37 -17.89 1.17
CA THR A 98 -0.32 -18.67 2.41
C THR A 98 0.88 -18.34 3.29
N ASP A 99 1.91 -17.70 2.73
CA ASP A 99 3.23 -17.58 3.35
C ASP A 99 3.97 -16.25 3.09
N LYS A 100 3.50 -15.40 2.17
CA LYS A 100 4.19 -14.16 1.80
C LYS A 100 3.77 -12.99 2.67
N PRO A 101 4.68 -12.04 2.98
CA PRO A 101 4.34 -10.79 3.64
C PRO A 101 3.20 -10.04 2.94
N VAL A 102 2.26 -9.53 3.71
CA VAL A 102 1.18 -8.64 3.26
C VAL A 102 1.33 -7.30 3.98
N ILE A 103 1.64 -6.25 3.23
CA ILE A 103 1.61 -4.87 3.74
C ILE A 103 0.24 -4.28 3.42
N PHE A 104 -0.55 -4.03 4.45
CA PHE A 104 -1.94 -3.60 4.32
C PHE A 104 -2.09 -2.14 4.75
N ALA A 105 -2.32 -1.23 3.81
CA ALA A 105 -2.64 0.17 4.08
C ALA A 105 -4.16 0.35 4.31
N PHE A 106 -4.55 0.88 5.46
CA PHE A 106 -5.94 0.97 5.88
C PHE A 106 -6.31 2.38 6.37
N HIS A 107 -7.50 2.86 6.00
CA HIS A 107 -7.93 4.23 6.35
C HIS A 107 -8.28 4.41 7.83
N ALA A 108 -8.53 3.32 8.57
CA ALA A 108 -8.90 3.36 9.98
C ALA A 108 -7.91 2.56 10.84
N TYR A 109 -8.32 2.18 12.05
CA TYR A 109 -7.44 1.52 13.02
C TYR A 109 -6.95 0.15 12.52
N PRO A 110 -5.62 -0.09 12.48
CA PRO A 110 -5.02 -1.35 12.05
C PRO A 110 -5.59 -2.60 12.73
N TRP A 111 -5.92 -2.48 14.03
CA TRP A 111 -6.45 -3.56 14.85
C TRP A 111 -7.71 -4.22 14.30
N LEU A 112 -8.54 -3.48 13.58
CA LEU A 112 -9.74 -4.05 12.97
C LEU A 112 -9.38 -5.09 11.91
N VAL A 113 -8.41 -4.80 11.03
CA VAL A 113 -7.98 -5.75 9.99
C VAL A 113 -7.44 -7.02 10.63
N HIS A 114 -6.56 -6.90 11.63
CA HIS A 114 -6.05 -8.06 12.38
C HIS A 114 -7.18 -8.88 13.02
N ARG A 115 -8.18 -8.23 13.60
CA ARG A 115 -9.36 -8.92 14.15
C ARG A 115 -10.17 -9.66 13.08
N LEU A 116 -10.27 -9.11 11.87
CA LEU A 116 -11.03 -9.75 10.78
C LEU A 116 -10.26 -10.91 10.14
N THR A 117 -8.93 -10.90 10.21
CA THR A 117 -8.06 -11.90 9.56
C THR A 117 -7.45 -12.92 10.50
N TYR A 118 -7.64 -12.82 11.82
CA TYR A 118 -6.95 -13.65 12.83
C TYR A 118 -7.06 -15.19 12.68
N ARG A 119 -8.01 -15.70 11.89
CA ARG A 119 -8.17 -17.14 11.59
C ARG A 119 -7.63 -17.55 10.21
N ARG A 120 -7.16 -16.61 9.40
CA ARG A 120 -6.69 -16.86 8.03
C ARG A 120 -5.29 -17.46 8.05
N THR A 121 -5.00 -18.37 7.13
CA THR A 121 -3.73 -19.11 7.06
C THR A 121 -2.50 -18.22 7.21
N ASN A 122 -2.47 -17.09 6.51
CA ASN A 122 -1.33 -16.18 6.44
C ASN A 122 -1.42 -14.99 7.42
N HIS A 123 -2.26 -15.06 8.47
CA HIS A 123 -2.55 -13.89 9.31
C HIS A 123 -1.32 -13.30 10.01
N ASP A 124 -0.33 -14.13 10.35
CA ASP A 124 0.92 -13.70 11.00
C ASP A 124 1.77 -12.80 10.10
N ASN A 125 1.63 -12.94 8.78
CA ASN A 125 2.32 -12.13 7.78
C ASN A 125 1.51 -10.90 7.33
N ILE A 126 0.36 -10.63 7.95
CA ILE A 126 -0.43 -9.43 7.65
C ILE A 126 0.04 -8.29 8.56
N HIS A 127 0.64 -7.28 7.96
CA HIS A 127 1.17 -6.11 8.63
C HIS A 127 0.39 -4.87 8.21
N VAL A 128 -0.38 -4.33 9.14
CA VAL A 128 -1.37 -3.30 8.83
C VAL A 128 -0.83 -1.93 9.25
N ARG A 129 -0.84 -0.99 8.32
CA ARG A 129 -0.60 0.44 8.54
C ARG A 129 -1.92 1.17 8.41
N GLY A 130 -2.15 2.15 9.28
CA GLY A 130 -3.42 2.88 9.34
C GLY A 130 -3.38 3.91 10.45
N TYR A 131 -4.54 4.41 10.85
CA TYR A 131 -4.63 5.50 11.82
C TYR A 131 -4.09 5.10 13.20
N LYS A 132 -3.24 5.96 13.77
CA LYS A 132 -2.53 5.78 15.05
C LYS A 132 -2.86 6.85 16.10
N GLU A 133 -3.93 7.62 15.91
CA GLU A 133 -4.26 8.81 16.74
C GLU A 133 -3.28 9.97 16.59
N GLU A 134 -2.45 9.96 15.54
CA GLU A 134 -1.50 11.03 15.28
C GLU A 134 -2.08 12.00 14.23
N GLY A 135 -2.06 13.29 14.55
CA GLY A 135 -2.61 14.31 13.67
C GLY A 135 -2.54 15.71 14.29
N THR A 136 -2.32 16.69 13.42
CA THR A 136 -2.33 18.12 13.78
C THR A 136 -2.73 18.95 12.56
N ILE A 137 -2.75 20.27 12.67
CA ILE A 137 -2.86 21.14 11.51
C ILE A 137 -1.55 21.05 10.73
N THR A 138 -1.56 20.26 9.65
CA THR A 138 -0.40 20.03 8.77
C THR A 138 -0.86 19.77 7.33
N THR A 139 0.08 19.46 6.44
CA THR A 139 -0.17 19.17 5.03
C THR A 139 -0.76 17.77 4.80
N PRO A 140 -1.47 17.53 3.68
CA PRO A 140 -2.14 16.25 3.43
C PRO A 140 -1.23 15.01 3.48
N PHE A 141 -0.03 15.06 2.88
CA PHE A 141 0.89 13.92 2.94
C PHE A 141 1.53 13.79 4.32
N ASP A 142 1.82 14.90 5.01
CA ASP A 142 2.35 14.84 6.38
C ASP A 142 1.40 14.14 7.36
N MET A 143 0.08 14.30 7.19
CA MET A 143 -0.91 13.51 7.94
C MET A 143 -0.73 12.00 7.77
N THR A 144 -0.28 11.53 6.60
CA THR A 144 0.03 10.10 6.37
C THR A 144 1.38 9.70 6.96
N VAL A 145 2.36 10.62 6.94
CA VAL A 145 3.69 10.43 7.56
C VAL A 145 3.58 10.27 9.07
N LEU A 146 2.77 11.10 9.74
CA LEU A 146 2.52 11.01 11.18
C LEU A 146 1.95 9.66 11.63
N ASN A 147 1.31 8.93 10.71
CA ASN A 147 0.68 7.63 10.98
C ASN A 147 1.48 6.44 10.40
N ASP A 148 2.68 6.67 9.86
CA ASP A 148 3.48 5.68 9.11
C ASP A 148 2.70 4.99 7.97
N LEU A 149 1.75 5.70 7.36
CA LEU A 149 0.88 5.22 6.28
C LEU A 149 1.35 5.70 4.90
N ASP A 150 2.26 6.67 4.86
CA ASP A 150 2.80 7.21 3.62
C ASP A 150 3.60 6.17 2.83
N ARG A 151 3.74 6.44 1.53
CA ARG A 151 4.49 5.59 0.60
C ARG A 151 5.91 5.25 1.05
N PHE A 152 6.62 6.12 1.77
CA PHE A 152 8.00 5.84 2.16
C PHE A 152 8.04 4.80 3.28
N HIS A 153 7.21 4.97 4.31
CA HIS A 153 7.07 3.97 5.37
C HIS A 153 6.58 2.62 4.83
N LEU A 154 5.63 2.60 3.89
CA LEU A 154 5.16 1.36 3.26
C LEU A 154 6.28 0.60 2.53
N VAL A 155 7.17 1.30 1.82
CA VAL A 155 8.33 0.69 1.16
C VAL A 155 9.34 0.18 2.19
N MET A 156 9.65 0.97 3.21
CA MET A 156 10.57 0.54 4.27
C MET A 156 10.06 -0.72 5.02
N ASP A 157 8.76 -0.78 5.29
CA ASP A 157 8.12 -1.93 5.95
C ASP A 157 8.19 -3.19 5.08
N THR A 158 8.08 -3.02 3.75
CA THR A 158 8.25 -4.09 2.78
C THR A 158 9.69 -4.62 2.78
N ILE A 159 10.68 -3.72 2.70
CA ILE A 159 12.11 -4.08 2.69
C ILE A 159 12.50 -4.88 3.94
N ASP A 160 11.99 -4.47 5.11
CA ASP A 160 12.32 -5.13 6.38
C ASP A 160 11.85 -6.59 6.47
N ARG A 161 10.94 -7.01 5.59
CA ARG A 161 10.38 -8.38 5.55
C ARG A 161 10.91 -9.22 4.40
N LEU A 162 11.72 -8.64 3.53
CA LEU A 162 12.20 -9.29 2.33
C LEU A 162 13.73 -9.31 2.33
N PRO A 163 14.38 -10.15 3.16
CA PRO A 163 15.84 -10.18 3.24
C PRO A 163 16.52 -10.42 1.87
N GLN A 164 15.82 -11.00 0.90
CA GLN A 164 16.31 -11.22 -0.46
C GLN A 164 16.58 -9.93 -1.26
N VAL A 165 16.07 -8.76 -0.84
CA VAL A 165 16.37 -7.50 -1.55
C VAL A 165 17.81 -7.00 -1.32
N GLY A 166 18.51 -7.57 -0.34
CA GLY A 166 19.93 -7.34 -0.10
C GLY A 166 20.32 -5.86 0.04
N ASP A 167 21.53 -5.53 -0.44
CA ASP A 167 22.10 -4.18 -0.32
C ASP A 167 21.25 -3.12 -1.03
N ALA A 168 20.59 -3.46 -2.14
CA ALA A 168 19.71 -2.53 -2.86
C ALA A 168 18.57 -2.02 -1.95
N GLY A 169 17.95 -2.91 -1.17
CA GLY A 169 16.96 -2.52 -0.17
C GLY A 169 17.54 -1.68 0.96
N VAL A 170 18.77 -1.97 1.41
CA VAL A 170 19.45 -1.17 2.45
C VAL A 170 19.66 0.27 1.99
N TYR A 171 20.19 0.47 0.77
CA TYR A 171 20.41 1.81 0.21
C TYR A 171 19.08 2.55 -0.02
N LEU A 172 18.07 1.86 -0.56
CA LEU A 172 16.75 2.46 -0.75
C LEU A 172 16.13 2.88 0.58
N LYS A 173 16.20 2.04 1.61
CA LYS A 173 15.71 2.38 2.94
C LYS A 173 16.40 3.62 3.51
N GLN A 174 17.70 3.78 3.30
CA GLN A 174 18.41 4.99 3.72
C GLN A 174 17.93 6.23 2.96
N GLN A 175 17.80 6.15 1.63
CA GLN A 175 17.28 7.26 0.82
C GLN A 175 15.88 7.70 1.26
N LEU A 176 15.01 6.75 1.59
CA LEU A 176 13.65 7.04 2.05
C LEU A 176 13.61 7.69 3.44
N LYS A 177 14.55 7.34 4.34
CA LYS A 177 14.72 8.05 5.61
C LYS A 177 15.18 9.48 5.40
N ASP A 178 16.14 9.68 4.50
CA ASP A 178 16.62 11.02 4.14
C ASP A 178 15.48 11.85 3.54
N LYS A 179 14.61 11.23 2.73
CA LYS A 179 13.40 11.85 2.18
C LYS A 179 12.38 12.28 3.24
N LEU A 180 12.21 11.50 4.31
CA LEU A 180 11.34 11.89 5.42
C LEU A 180 11.89 13.10 6.19
N ILE A 181 13.21 13.21 6.32
CA ILE A 181 13.87 14.39 6.90
C ILE A 181 13.67 15.61 5.98
N GLU A 182 13.93 15.45 4.68
CA GLU A 182 13.70 16.48 3.66
C GLU A 182 12.24 16.98 3.68
N HIS A 183 11.28 16.05 3.73
CA HIS A 183 9.85 16.36 3.82
C HIS A 183 9.55 17.26 5.00
N LYS A 184 10.02 16.90 6.21
CA LYS A 184 9.79 17.69 7.41
C LYS A 184 10.34 19.11 7.29
N GLU A 185 11.58 19.26 6.82
CA GLU A 185 12.18 20.58 6.60
C GLU A 185 11.42 21.39 5.55
N TYR A 186 10.92 20.73 4.51
CA TYR A 186 10.21 21.36 3.41
C TYR A 186 8.84 21.88 3.84
N ILE A 187 8.05 21.10 4.59
CA ILE A 187 6.72 21.56 5.06
C ILE A 187 6.85 22.71 6.06
N ASP A 188 7.84 22.67 6.95
CA ASP A 188 8.07 23.74 7.95
C ASP A 188 8.42 25.07 7.26
N LYS A 189 9.16 24.99 6.14
CA LYS A 189 9.59 26.16 5.39
C LYS A 189 8.55 26.68 4.40
N ASN A 190 7.83 25.80 3.72
CA ASN A 190 6.99 26.16 2.56
C ASN A 190 5.48 26.05 2.82
N GLY A 191 5.07 25.32 3.86
CA GLY A 191 3.66 25.10 4.19
C GLY A 191 2.90 24.23 3.18
N GLU A 192 3.61 23.49 2.31
CA GLU A 192 3.04 22.58 1.33
C GLU A 192 3.91 21.31 1.20
N ASP A 193 3.30 20.20 0.78
CA ASP A 193 4.00 18.92 0.57
C ASP A 193 5.07 19.02 -0.52
N LEU A 194 6.07 18.13 -0.46
CA LEU A 194 7.13 18.01 -1.45
C LEU A 194 6.55 18.00 -2.88
N PRO A 195 7.17 18.71 -3.85
CA PRO A 195 6.68 18.76 -5.23
C PRO A 195 6.55 17.37 -5.86
N GLU A 196 7.49 16.47 -5.60
CA GLU A 196 7.43 15.09 -6.08
C GLU A 196 6.23 14.30 -5.55
N VAL A 197 5.76 14.59 -4.33
CA VAL A 197 4.55 13.97 -3.76
C VAL A 197 3.30 14.55 -4.42
N ARG A 198 3.21 15.89 -4.52
CA ARG A 198 2.04 16.59 -5.08
C ARG A 198 1.85 16.34 -6.58
N HIS A 199 2.96 16.20 -7.31
CA HIS A 199 2.96 16.03 -8.76
C HIS A 199 3.08 14.58 -9.19
N TRP A 200 3.18 13.64 -8.24
CA TRP A 200 3.20 12.22 -8.56
C TRP A 200 1.93 11.80 -9.31
N LYS A 201 2.12 10.99 -10.35
CA LYS A 201 1.05 10.38 -11.14
C LYS A 201 1.44 8.95 -11.48
N TRP A 202 0.49 8.02 -11.35
CA TRP A 202 0.71 6.64 -11.75
C TRP A 202 1.11 6.53 -13.23
N GLY A 203 2.18 5.78 -13.50
CA GLY A 203 2.66 5.52 -14.87
C GLY A 203 3.36 6.70 -15.56
N ALA A 204 3.51 7.86 -14.92
CA ALA A 204 4.39 8.90 -15.42
C ALA A 204 5.84 8.46 -15.22
N THR A 205 6.55 8.16 -16.31
CA THR A 205 8.00 7.91 -16.23
C THR A 205 8.68 9.20 -15.78
N ASN A 206 9.45 9.15 -14.69
CA ASN A 206 10.35 10.23 -14.27
C ASN A 206 11.44 10.43 -15.34
N ASN A 207 11.10 11.09 -16.45
CA ASN A 207 12.07 11.65 -17.40
C ASN A 207 12.64 12.98 -16.84
N GLY A 208 12.95 13.00 -15.56
CA GLY A 208 13.49 14.13 -14.83
C GLY A 208 14.85 13.80 -14.26
N LYS A 209 15.87 13.67 -15.12
CA LYS A 209 17.23 14.00 -14.67
C LYS A 209 17.22 15.44 -14.16
N PRO A 210 17.96 15.70 -13.07
CA PRO A 210 19.06 16.64 -13.24
C PRO A 210 20.36 16.19 -12.55
N ALA A 211 21.45 16.51 -13.26
CA ALA A 211 22.85 16.73 -12.88
C ALA A 211 23.46 15.95 -11.70
#